data_AF-A0A941L481-F1
#
_entry.id   AF-A0A941L481-F1
#
_cell.length_a   1.000
_cell.length_b   1.000
_cell.length_c   1.000
_cell.angle_alpha   90.00
_cell.angle_beta   90.00
_cell.angle_gamma   90.00
#
_symmetry.space_group_name_H-M   'P 1'
#
loop_
_entity.id
_entity.type
_entity.pdbx_description
1 polymer ?
#
loop_
_entity_poly.entity_id
_entity_poly.type
_entity_poly.pdbx_seq_one_letter_code
_entity_poly.pdbx_strand_id
1 'polypeptide(L)' 'MAKKQVFGSDALAAKAAQRRMAKVIISTKNENGKYSYREAMVDQDNVKDFMQSNKAELR' A
#
# COMPACT_ATOMS: atom_id res chain seq x y z
N MET A 1 -35.02 5.52 26.13
CA MET A 1 -33.63 5.69 25.67
C MET A 1 -33.06 4.31 25.39
N ALA A 2 -33.13 3.84 24.13
CA ALA A 2 -32.59 2.53 23.77
C ALA A 2 -31.06 2.55 23.94
N LYS A 3 -30.55 1.67 24.78
CA LYS A 3 -29.12 1.49 25.03
C LYS A 3 -28.51 1.00 23.71
N LYS A 4 -27.84 1.90 22.97
CA LYS A 4 -27.21 1.60 21.69
C LYS A 4 -26.15 0.52 21.96
N GLN A 5 -26.44 -0.70 21.53
CA GLN A 5 -25.63 -1.88 21.78
C GLN A 5 -24.30 -1.75 21.00
N VAL A 6 -23.20 -1.59 21.72
CA VAL A 6 -21.83 -1.31 21.24
C VAL A 6 -21.10 -2.62 20.87
N PHE A 7 -21.77 -3.56 20.20
CA PHE A 7 -21.06 -4.75 19.68
C PHE A 7 -20.70 -4.50 18.21
N GLY A 8 -19.43 -4.18 17.97
CA GLY A 8 -18.85 -4.05 16.64
C GLY A 8 -18.22 -2.70 16.32
N SER A 9 -18.53 -1.62 17.05
CA SER A 9 -17.90 -0.31 16.83
C SER A 9 -16.40 -0.35 17.13
N ASP A 10 -16.00 -1.04 18.20
CA ASP A 10 -14.61 -1.10 18.63
C ASP A 10 -13.79 -2.01 17.69
N ALA A 11 -14.40 -3.07 17.17
CA ALA A 11 -13.79 -3.95 16.18
C ALA A 11 -13.63 -3.26 14.81
N LEU A 12 -14.60 -2.43 14.40
CA LEU A 12 -14.52 -1.60 13.20
C LEU A 12 -13.46 -0.50 13.36
N ALA A 13 -13.40 0.16 14.52
CA ALA A 13 -12.37 1.14 14.83
C ALA A 13 -10.97 0.50 14.84
N ALA A 14 -10.81 -0.71 15.40
CA ALA A 14 -9.55 -1.44 15.39
C ALA A 14 -9.12 -1.87 13.97
N LYS A 15 -10.08 -2.29 13.12
CA LYS A 15 -9.80 -2.59 11.70
C LYS A 15 -9.42 -1.34 10.90
N ALA A 16 -10.02 -0.20 11.20
CA ALA A 16 -9.65 1.08 10.58
C ALA A 16 -8.29 1.61 11.08
N ALA A 17 -7.94 1.32 12.34
CA ALA A 17 -6.66 1.71 12.92
C ALA A 17 -5.48 0.83 12.45
N GLN A 18 -5.74 -0.41 12.02
CA GLN A 18 -4.74 -1.26 11.39
C GLN A 18 -4.46 -0.76 9.97
N ARG A 19 -3.46 0.11 9.84
CA ARG A 19 -2.88 0.47 8.54
C ARG A 19 -2.39 -0.80 7.85
N ARG A 20 -3.02 -1.13 6.72
CA ARG A 20 -2.58 -2.24 5.88
C ARG A 20 -1.46 -1.75 5.00
N MET A 21 -0.32 -2.40 5.10
CA MET A 21 0.84 -2.10 4.26
C MET A 21 0.89 -3.06 3.08
N ALA A 22 1.26 -2.54 1.92
CA ALA A 22 1.53 -3.30 0.71
C ALA A 22 3.02 -3.25 0.38
N LYS A 23 3.59 -4.41 0.05
CA LYS A 23 4.94 -4.50 -0.50
C LYS A 23 4.88 -4.28 -2.00
N VAL A 24 5.58 -3.26 -2.49
CA VAL A 24 5.72 -2.97 -3.91
C VAL A 24 7.13 -3.36 -4.35
N ILE A 25 7.22 -4.08 -5.47
CA ILE A 25 8.48 -4.48 -6.09
C ILE A 25 8.53 -3.89 -7.49
N ILE A 26 9.54 -3.06 -7.76
CA ILE A 26 9.77 -2.42 -9.05
C ILE A 26 10.97 -3.09 -9.70
N SER A 27 10.77 -3.67 -10.88
CA SER A 27 11.86 -4.17 -11.71
C SER A 27 12.28 -3.13 -12.74
N THR A 28 13.58 -2.99 -12.96
CA THR A 28 14.15 -2.09 -13.97
C THR A 28 15.13 -2.89 -14.82
N LYS A 29 14.91 -2.92 -16.14
CA LYS A 29 15.83 -3.56 -17.08
C LYS A 29 16.91 -2.54 -17.47
N ASN A 30 18.18 -2.88 -17.26
CA ASN A 30 19.29 -2.06 -17.72
C ASN A 30 19.61 -2.32 -19.20
N GLU A 31 20.48 -1.49 -19.78
CA GLU A 31 20.92 -1.59 -21.18
C GLU A 31 21.56 -2.95 -21.51
N ASN A 32 22.22 -3.58 -20.53
CA ASN A 32 22.83 -4.90 -20.65
C ASN A 32 21.82 -6.06 -20.51
N GLY A 33 20.52 -5.75 -20.47
CA GLY A 33 19.44 -6.73 -20.42
C GLY A 33 19.22 -7.40 -19.06
N LYS A 34 19.93 -6.98 -18.02
CA LYS A 34 19.77 -7.48 -16.64
C LYS A 34 18.69 -6.68 -15.91
N TYR A 35 17.97 -7.34 -15.01
CA TYR A 35 16.99 -6.69 -14.15
C TYR A 35 17.58 -6.34 -12.79
N SER A 36 17.34 -5.13 -12.32
CA SER A 36 17.47 -4.74 -10.91
C SER A 36 16.07 -4.65 -10.28
N TYR A 37 15.99 -4.91 -8.97
CA TYR A 37 14.73 -4.86 -8.22
C TYR A 37 14.87 -3.87 -7.07
N ARG A 38 13.84 -3.04 -6.88
CA ARG A 38 13.70 -2.15 -5.73
C ARG A 38 12.41 -2.51 -5.00
N GLU A 39 12.50 -2.62 -3.68
CA GLU A 39 11.36 -2.95 -2.83
C GLU A 39 11.01 -1.78 -1.92
N ALA A 40 9.71 -1.52 -1.76
CA ALA A 40 9.21 -0.50 -0.84
C ALA A 40 7.96 -1.00 -0.13
N MET A 41 7.84 -0.65 1.15
CA MET A 41 6.59 -0.83 1.90
C MET A 41 5.79 0.47 1.82
N VAL A 42 4.59 0.39 1.29
CA VAL A 42 3.70 1.54 1.06
C VAL A 42 2.39 1.27 1.76
N ASP A 43 1.70 2.32 2.19
CA ASP A 43 0.31 2.15 2.64
C ASP A 43 -0.53 1.59 1.48
N GLN A 44 -1.40 0.62 1.77
CA GLN A 44 -2.22 -0.07 0.77
C GLN A 44 -3.02 0.93 -0.07
N ASP A 45 -3.52 2.01 0.54
CA ASP A 45 -4.35 3.00 -0.14
C ASP A 45 -3.52 3.88 -1.10
N ASN A 46 -2.21 3.99 -0.87
CA ASN A 46 -1.30 4.85 -1.62
C ASN A 46 -0.51 4.11 -2.72
N VAL A 47 -0.72 2.79 -2.90
CA VAL A 47 0.02 1.98 -3.88
C VAL A 47 -0.14 2.52 -5.30
N LYS A 48 -1.36 2.96 -5.67
CA LYS A 48 -1.64 3.47 -7.01
C LYS A 48 -0.81 4.71 -7.34
N ASP A 49 -0.76 5.65 -6.41
CA ASP A 49 0.00 6.90 -6.58
C ASP A 49 1.50 6.63 -6.58
N PHE A 50 1.96 5.75 -5.69
CA PHE A 50 3.35 5.31 -5.65
C PHE A 50 3.80 4.68 -6.98
N MET A 51 2.98 3.82 -7.58
CA MET A 51 3.26 3.21 -8.88
C MET A 51 3.29 4.24 -10.01
N GLN A 52 2.42 5.25 -9.99
CA GLN A 52 2.38 6.31 -11.01
C GLN A 52 3.63 7.20 -10.98
N SER A 53 4.06 7.62 -9.78
CA SER A 53 5.28 8.42 -9.60
C SER A 53 6.52 7.68 -10.12
N ASN A 54 6.65 6.38 -9.83
CA ASN A 54 7.77 5.57 -10.29
C ASN A 54 7.72 5.26 -11.79
N LYS A 55 6.54 5.26 -12.42
CA LYS A 55 6.40 5.09 -13.88
C LYS A 55 6.95 6.30 -14.66
N ALA A 56 6.96 7.49 -14.05
CA ALA A 56 7.57 8.69 -14.64
C ALA A 56 9.11 8.63 -14.58
N GLU A 57 9.69 8.05 -13.53
CA GLU A 57 11.15 7.84 -13.42
C GLU A 57 11.69 6.74 -14.35
N LEU A 58 10.82 5.87 -14.85
CA LEU A 58 11.18 4.75 -15.74
C LEU A 58 11.11 5.09 -17.24
N ARG A 59 10.77 6.33 -17.59
CA ARG A 59 10.70 6.83 -18.97
C ARG A 59 11.90 7.71 -19.29
#